data_AF-X1LYU5-F1
#
_entry.id   AF-X1LYU5-F1
#
_cell.length_a   1.000
_cell.length_b   1.000
_cell.length_c   1.000
_cell.angle_alpha   90.00
_cell.angle_beta   90.00
_cell.angle_gamma   90.00
#
_symmetry.space_group_name_H-M   'P 1'
#
loop_
_entity.id
_entity.type
_entity.pdbx_description
1 polymer ?
#
loop_
_entity_poly.entity_id
_entity_poly.type
_entity_poly.pdbx_seq_one_letter_code
_entity_poly.pdbx_strand_id
1 'polypeptide(L)'
;MGLVNAVVSLDKMDEEVDKWCQELLEMNPTCLRIVKASFDSDIENIPHADAYFPNLISPKFFGGEEQLEGMNAFLEKRKPDWGKIVRKRPDSFRQENT
;
A
#
# COMPACT_ATOMS: atom_id res chain seq x y z
N MET A 1 4.25 7.99 -24.42
CA MET A 1 2.77 7.91 -24.49
C MET A 1 2.33 6.79 -23.55
N GLY A 2 1.99 7.14 -22.31
CA GLY A 2 1.67 6.22 -21.20
C GLY A 2 1.18 6.99 -19.96
N LEU A 3 0.54 8.13 -20.20
CA LEU A 3 0.12 9.07 -19.16
C LEU A 3 -1.21 8.66 -18.51
N VAL A 4 -2.00 7.84 -19.21
CA VAL A 4 -3.28 7.33 -18.73
C VAL A 4 -3.22 5.81 -18.66
N ASN A 5 -3.74 5.25 -17.58
CA ASN A 5 -3.70 3.81 -17.35
C ASN A 5 -4.82 3.07 -18.10
N ALA A 6 -6.01 3.67 -18.17
CA ALA A 6 -7.19 3.14 -18.84
C ALA A 6 -8.06 4.27 -19.41
N VAL A 7 -8.84 3.96 -20.45
CA VAL A 7 -9.85 4.86 -21.02
C VAL A 7 -11.17 4.11 -21.07
N VAL A 8 -12.19 4.66 -20.40
CA VAL A 8 -13.53 4.08 -20.31
C VAL A 8 -14.58 5.10 -20.74
N SER A 9 -15.81 4.64 -21.01
CA SER A 9 -16.93 5.55 -21.25
C SER A 9 -17.30 6.29 -19.97
N LEU A 10 -17.80 7.52 -20.08
CA LEU A 10 -18.03 8.41 -18.94
C LEU A 10 -19.00 7.79 -17.91
N ASP A 11 -20.01 7.05 -18.37
CA ASP A 11 -20.99 6.33 -17.54
C ASP A 11 -20.38 5.20 -16.70
N LYS A 12 -19.16 4.76 -17.01
CA LYS A 12 -18.43 3.68 -16.31
C LYS A 12 -17.22 4.18 -15.53
N MET A 13 -16.99 5.49 -15.48
CA MET A 13 -15.81 6.06 -14.82
C MET A 13 -15.74 5.67 -13.35
N ASP A 14 -16.84 5.83 -12.61
CA ASP A 14 -16.88 5.51 -11.18
C ASP A 14 -16.72 4.01 -10.93
N GLU A 15 -17.31 3.16 -11.78
CA GLU A 15 -17.17 1.69 -11.70
C GLU A 15 -15.70 1.25 -11.87
N GLU A 16 -14.98 1.81 -12.83
CA GLU A 16 -13.57 1.48 -13.06
C GLU A 16 -12.69 2.01 -11.91
N VAL A 17 -12.98 3.20 -11.37
CA VAL A 17 -12.28 3.73 -10.19
C VAL A 17 -12.50 2.83 -8.97
N ASP A 18 -13.76 2.47 -8.68
CA ASP A 18 -14.11 1.62 -7.54
C ASP A 18 -13.43 0.27 -7.62
N LYS A 19 -13.40 -0.35 -8.81
CA LYS A 19 -12.69 -1.61 -9.06
C LYS A 19 -11.22 -1.51 -8.66
N TRP A 20 -10.50 -0.48 -9.11
CA TRP A 20 -9.09 -0.29 -8.78
C TRP A 20 -8.89 -0.02 -7.29
N CYS A 21 -9.77 0.77 -6.68
CA CYS A 21 -9.74 1.01 -5.24
C CYS A 21 -9.94 -0.29 -4.44
N GLN A 22 -10.86 -1.17 -4.86
CA GLN A 22 -11.07 -2.46 -4.21
C GLN A 22 -9.83 -3.36 -4.35
N GLU A 23 -9.25 -3.45 -5.55
CA GLU A 23 -8.02 -4.22 -5.78
C GLU A 23 -6.87 -3.74 -4.87
N LEU A 24 -6.69 -2.41 -4.73
CA LEU A 24 -5.68 -1.83 -3.85
C LEU A 24 -5.99 -2.07 -2.36
N LEU A 25 -7.26 -2.01 -1.95
CA LEU A 25 -7.67 -2.28 -0.56
C LEU A 25 -7.46 -3.74 -0.15
N GLU A 26 -7.38 -4.67 -1.11
CA GLU A 26 -7.01 -6.07 -0.86
C GLU A 26 -5.50 -6.28 -0.64
N MET A 27 -4.66 -5.28 -0.95
CA MET A 27 -3.21 -5.36 -0.82
C MET A 27 -2.71 -4.88 0.55
N ASN A 28 -1.51 -5.32 0.92
CA ASN A 28 -0.87 -4.93 2.16
C ASN A 28 -0.55 -3.41 2.17
N PRO A 29 -1.05 -2.63 3.15
CA PRO A 29 -0.93 -1.19 3.13
C PRO A 29 0.50 -0.68 3.33
N THR A 30 1.36 -1.39 4.06
CA THR A 30 2.78 -1.04 4.17
C THR A 30 3.54 -1.31 2.88
N CYS A 31 3.30 -2.46 2.25
CA CYS A 31 3.89 -2.78 0.95
C CYS A 31 3.52 -1.71 -0.10
N LEU A 32 2.26 -1.30 -0.17
CA LEU A 32 1.82 -0.24 -1.07
C LEU A 32 2.58 1.09 -0.85
N ARG A 33 2.82 1.48 0.41
CA ARG A 33 3.57 2.69 0.74
C ARG A 33 5.03 2.59 0.32
N ILE A 34 5.67 1.45 0.59
CA ILE A 34 7.06 1.20 0.20
C ILE A 34 7.20 1.24 -1.32
N VAL A 35 6.32 0.54 -2.04
CA VAL A 35 6.32 0.52 -3.51
C VAL A 35 6.06 1.91 -4.09
N LYS A 36 5.16 2.69 -3.49
CA LYS A 36 4.95 4.08 -3.92
C LYS A 36 6.24 4.91 -3.74
N ALA A 37 6.87 4.82 -2.58
CA ALA A 37 8.08 5.56 -2.26
C ALA A 37 9.30 5.11 -3.09
N SER A 38 9.36 3.85 -3.51
CA SER A 38 10.46 3.37 -4.35
C SER A 38 10.47 4.03 -5.73
N PHE A 39 9.30 4.34 -6.31
CA PHE A 39 9.24 5.10 -7.56
C PHE A 39 9.83 6.51 -7.44
N ASP A 40 9.58 7.19 -6.32
CA ASP A 40 10.20 8.49 -6.04
C ASP A 40 11.72 8.36 -5.90
N SER A 41 12.19 7.27 -5.28
CA SER A 41 13.62 7.01 -5.08
C SER A 41 14.38 6.66 -6.36
N ASP A 42 13.72 5.99 -7.31
CA ASP A 42 14.29 5.70 -8.63
C ASP A 42 14.50 7.00 -9.41
N ILE A 43 13.61 7.98 -9.23
CA ILE A 43 13.76 9.32 -9.79
C ILE A 43 14.93 10.05 -9.12
N GLU A 44 15.06 9.93 -7.80
CA GLU A 44 16.10 10.61 -7.01
C GLU A 44 17.46 9.88 -6.97
N ASN A 45 17.57 8.68 -7.55
CA ASN A 45 18.76 7.81 -7.54
C ASN A 45 19.31 7.57 -6.12
N ILE A 46 18.44 7.36 -5.13
CA ILE A 46 18.85 7.13 -3.74
C ILE A 46 19.52 5.73 -3.63
N PRO A 47 20.81 5.63 -3.28
CA PRO A 47 21.46 4.34 -3.09
C PRO A 47 20.87 3.58 -1.90
N HIS A 48 20.65 2.27 -2.02
CA HIS A 48 20.15 1.39 -0.95
C HIS A 48 18.70 1.67 -0.49
N ALA A 49 17.88 2.25 -1.37
CA ALA A 49 16.44 2.46 -1.19
C ALA A 49 15.71 1.25 -0.59
N ASP A 50 15.99 0.04 -1.09
CA ASP A 50 15.35 -1.21 -0.68
C ASP A 50 15.50 -1.53 0.82
N ALA A 51 16.64 -1.17 1.42
CA ALA A 51 16.88 -1.34 2.84
C ALA A 51 16.40 -0.13 3.66
N TYR A 52 16.34 1.05 3.04
CA TYR A 52 16.00 2.31 3.69
C TYR A 52 14.49 2.46 3.92
N PHE A 53 13.67 2.21 2.89
CA PHE A 53 12.23 2.45 2.97
C PHE A 53 11.48 1.56 3.96
N PRO A 54 11.73 0.25 4.07
CA PRO A 54 11.04 -0.59 5.05
C PRO A 54 11.30 -0.12 6.49
N ASN A 55 12.54 0.27 6.79
CA ASN A 55 12.95 0.73 8.12
C ASN A 55 12.41 2.12 8.45
N LEU A 56 12.30 3.03 7.46
CA LEU A 56 11.75 4.37 7.66
C LEU A 56 10.22 4.38 7.72
N ILE A 57 9.56 3.70 6.77
CA ILE A 57 8.11 3.76 6.57
C ILE A 57 7.37 2.91 7.60
N SER A 58 7.94 1.78 8.01
CA SER A 58 7.34 0.92 9.02
C SER A 58 8.40 0.12 9.81
N PRO A 59 9.11 0.78 10.75
CA PRO A 59 10.14 0.14 11.58
C PRO A 59 9.64 -1.08 12.38
N LYS A 60 8.33 -1.15 12.65
CA LYS A 60 7.67 -2.23 13.39
C LYS A 60 6.99 -3.25 12.49
N PHE A 61 7.26 -3.24 11.17
CA PHE A 61 6.64 -4.16 10.24
C PHE A 61 7.02 -5.61 10.54
N PHE A 62 8.32 -5.89 10.62
CA PHE A 62 8.84 -7.22 10.92
C PHE A 62 8.52 -7.62 12.37
N GLY A 63 7.80 -8.73 12.54
CA GLY A 63 7.24 -9.18 13.81
C GLY A 63 5.96 -8.46 14.25
N GLY A 64 5.47 -7.49 13.47
CA GLY A 64 4.26 -6.72 13.78
C GLY A 64 2.96 -7.43 13.41
N GLU A 65 1.83 -6.89 13.91
CA GLU A 65 0.48 -7.42 13.63
C GLU A 65 0.19 -7.53 12.12
N GLU A 66 0.71 -6.60 11.32
CA GLU A 66 0.49 -6.56 9.88
C GLU A 66 1.17 -7.70 9.13
N GLN A 67 2.43 -8.01 9.48
CA GLN A 67 3.13 -9.16 8.91
C GLN A 67 2.47 -10.47 9.34
N LEU A 68 2.09 -10.57 10.62
CA LEU A 68 1.45 -11.76 11.17
C LEU A 68 0.09 -12.02 10.50
N GLU A 69 -0.73 -10.99 10.28
CA GLU A 69 -2.01 -11.12 9.59
C GLU A 69 -1.83 -11.60 8.14
N GLY A 70 -0.87 -11.05 7.40
CA GLY A 70 -0.59 -11.50 6.04
C GLY A 70 -0.15 -12.97 5.99
N MET A 71 0.74 -13.36 6.90
CA MET A 71 1.21 -14.74 7.03
C MET A 71 0.06 -15.70 7.42
N ASN A 72 -0.71 -15.35 8.45
CA ASN A 72 -1.80 -16.19 8.96
C ASN A 72 -2.90 -16.34 7.92
N ALA A 73 -3.31 -15.24 7.27
CA ALA A 73 -4.33 -15.27 6.23
C ALA A 73 -3.92 -16.18 5.05
N PHE A 74 -2.64 -16.14 4.66
CA PHE A 74 -2.08 -17.02 3.64
C PHE A 74 -2.12 -18.50 4.06
N LEU A 75 -1.67 -18.81 5.29
CA LEU A 75 -1.68 -20.17 5.83
C LEU A 75 -3.11 -20.72 5.99
N GLU A 76 -4.05 -19.87 6.40
CA GLU A 76 -5.47 -20.19 6.59
C GLU A 76 -6.27 -20.16 5.27
N LYS A 77 -5.64 -19.81 4.14
CA LYS A 77 -6.27 -19.66 2.81
C LYS A 77 -7.49 -18.74 2.80
N ARG A 78 -7.44 -17.67 3.58
CA ARG A 78 -8.46 -16.61 3.62
C ARG A 78 -7.89 -15.30 3.10
N LYS A 79 -8.78 -14.34 2.80
CA LYS A 79 -8.33 -12.97 2.55
C LYS A 79 -7.85 -12.32 3.86
N PRO A 80 -6.75 -11.56 3.82
CA PRO A 80 -6.29 -10.77 4.95
C PRO A 80 -7.25 -9.60 5.23
N ASP A 81 -7.40 -9.24 6.51
CA ASP A 81 -8.21 -8.10 6.95
C ASP A 81 -7.31 -6.91 7.31
N TRP A 82 -6.93 -6.15 6.27
CA TRP A 82 -6.09 -4.95 6.45
C TRP A 82 -6.83 -3.80 7.14
N GLY A 83 -8.17 -3.79 7.10
CA GLY A 83 -9.00 -2.75 7.72
C GLY A 83 -8.81 -2.67 9.24
N LYS A 84 -8.66 -3.82 9.91
CA LYS A 84 -8.33 -3.87 11.35
C LYS A 84 -6.99 -3.24 11.69
N ILE A 85 -5.99 -3.39 10.80
CA ILE A 85 -4.63 -2.90 11.01
C ILE A 85 -4.55 -1.38 10.77
N VAL A 86 -5.13 -0.90 9.67
CA VAL A 86 -5.12 0.54 9.33
C VAL A 86 -5.82 1.38 10.39
N ARG A 87 -6.94 0.90 10.95
CA ARG A 87 -7.68 1.59 12.01
C ARG A 87 -6.91 1.77 13.32
N LYS A 88 -5.89 0.94 13.59
CA LYS A 88 -5.07 1.01 14.80
C LYS A 88 -3.84 1.91 14.67
N ARG A 89 -3.54 2.46 13.48
CA ARG A 89 -2.36 3.31 13.29
C ARG A 89 -2.57 4.68 13.95
N PRO A 90 -1.56 5.22 14.66
CA PRO A 90 -1.66 6.53 15.30
C PRO A 90 -1.81 7.66 14.27
N ASP A 91 -2.56 8.71 14.64
CA ASP A 91 -2.92 9.85 13.76
C ASP A 91 -1.72 10.66 13.24
N SER A 92 -0.52 10.48 13.80
CA SER A 92 0.72 11.11 13.30
C SER A 92 1.00 10.80 11.83
N PHE A 93 0.49 9.68 11.31
CA PHE A 93 0.64 9.30 9.90
C PHE A 93 -0.42 9.90 8.96
N ARG A 94 -1.48 10.56 9.48
CA ARG A 94 -2.46 11.29 8.67
C ARG A 94 -2.02 12.71 8.32
N GLN A 95 -1.08 13.27 9.07
CA GLN A 95 -0.77 14.71 9.03
C GLN A 95 0.21 15.13 7.92
N GLU A 96 0.86 14.21 7.20
CA GLU A 96 1.82 14.57 6.14
C GLU A 96 1.18 14.95 4.78
N ASN A 97 -0.16 14.94 4.66
CA ASN A 97 -0.85 15.26 3.40
C ASN A 97 -1.96 16.33 3.56
N THR A 98 -1.75 17.36 4.39
CA THR A 98 -2.56 18.59 4.39
C THR A 98 -1.64 19.79 4.21
#